data_AF-A0A5K8ACK7-F1
#
_entry.id   AF-A0A5K8ACK7-F1
#
_cell.length_a   1.000
_cell.length_b   1.000
_cell.length_c   1.000
_cell.angle_alpha   90.00
_cell.angle_beta   90.00
_cell.angle_gamma   90.00
#
_symmetry.space_group_name_H-M   'P 1'
#
loop_
_entity.id
_entity.type
_entity.pdbx_description
1 polymer ?
#
loop_
_entity_poly.entity_id
_entity_poly.type
_entity_poly.pdbx_seq_one_letter_code
_entity_poly.pdbx_strand_id
1 'polypeptide(L)'
;MKIVQRVEDIVNATLPPPGSRIYASGNAATPQVLFRQLAADTTIRDVEMAGVLFLGEVADLFSEATCRWITHTTPFDITTRHA
;
A
#
# COMPACT_ATOMS: atom_id res chain seq x y z
N MET A 1 1.38 20.57 9.98
CA MET A 1 1.80 19.96 8.69
C MET A 1 3.31 19.80 8.73
N LYS A 2 3.84 18.59 8.57
CA LYS A 2 5.29 18.35 8.54
C LYS A 2 5.72 18.22 7.08
N ILE A 3 6.76 18.96 6.67
CA ILE A 3 7.38 18.80 5.35
C ILE A 3 8.53 17.80 5.53
N VAL A 4 8.52 16.73 4.74
CA VAL A 4 9.58 15.71 4.73
C VAL A 4 10.26 15.71 3.36
N GLN A 5 11.53 15.30 3.31
CA GLN A 5 12.32 15.29 2.08
C GLN A 5 12.55 13.87 1.54
N ARG A 6 12.42 12.85 2.41
CA ARG A 6 12.66 11.45 2.09
C ARG A 6 11.41 10.63 2.36
N VAL A 7 11.17 9.60 1.56
CA VAL A 7 9.95 8.78 1.67
C VAL A 7 9.96 7.91 2.93
N GLU A 8 11.13 7.43 3.33
CA GLU A 8 11.39 6.67 4.53
C GLU A 8 11.14 7.46 5.82
N ASP A 9 11.07 8.79 5.76
CA ASP A 9 10.63 9.61 6.91
C ASP A 9 9.12 9.49 7.20
N ILE A 10 8.34 8.97 6.24
CA ILE A 10 6.87 8.83 6.34
C ILE A 10 6.36 7.40 6.08
N VAL A 11 7.13 6.55 5.38
CA VAL A 11 6.82 5.13 5.18
C VAL A 11 7.93 4.32 5.82
N ASN A 12 7.71 3.96 7.09
CA ASN A 12 8.58 3.14 7.92
C ASN A 12 7.74 2.46 9.02
N ALA A 13 8.26 1.41 9.67
CA ALA A 13 7.51 0.62 10.67
C ALA A 13 7.03 1.37 11.93
N THR A 14 7.50 2.61 12.17
CA THR A 14 7.05 3.38 13.34
C THR A 14 5.70 4.08 13.11
N LEU A 15 5.26 4.18 11.86
CA LEU A 15 4.04 4.91 11.48
C LEU A 15 2.81 4.01 11.30
N PRO A 16 2.85 2.92 10.51
CA PRO A 16 1.86 1.86 10.58
C PRO A 16 2.39 0.74 11.50
N PRO A 17 2.06 0.75 12.80
CA PRO A 17 2.35 -0.39 13.67
C PRO A 17 1.67 -1.67 13.15
N PRO A 18 2.16 -2.87 13.54
CA PRO A 18 1.49 -4.13 13.21
C PRO A 18 -0.01 -4.10 13.55
N GLY A 19 -0.83 -4.59 12.63
CA GLY A 19 -2.30 -4.54 12.68
C GLY A 19 -2.92 -3.28 12.08
N SER A 20 -2.12 -2.35 11.54
CA SER A 20 -2.63 -1.14 10.91
C SER A 20 -3.40 -1.41 9.62
N ARG A 21 -4.37 -0.52 9.32
CA ARG A 21 -5.10 -0.48 8.06
C ARG A 21 -4.78 0.80 7.31
N ILE A 22 -4.33 0.67 6.07
CA ILE A 22 -3.96 1.76 5.19
C ILE A 22 -5.01 1.84 4.08
N TYR A 23 -5.54 3.03 3.84
CA TYR A 23 -6.30 3.31 2.63
C TYR A 23 -5.45 4.15 1.68
N ALA A 24 -5.38 3.75 0.42
CA ALA A 24 -4.58 4.43 -0.59
C ALA A 24 -5.41 4.88 -1.79
N SER A 25 -5.05 6.04 -2.34
CA SER A 25 -5.55 6.48 -3.64
C SER A 25 -5.07 5.54 -4.74
N GLY A 26 -5.86 5.45 -5.82
CA GLY A 26 -5.51 4.67 -7.00
C GLY A 26 -5.73 5.44 -8.30
N ASN A 27 -5.87 4.71 -9.40
CA ASN A 27 -5.88 5.24 -10.77
C ASN A 27 -4.67 6.16 -11.01
N ALA A 28 -4.89 7.33 -11.62
CA ALA A 28 -3.85 8.32 -11.88
C ALA A 28 -3.21 8.91 -10.61
N ALA A 29 -3.87 8.79 -9.45
CA ALA A 29 -3.40 9.29 -8.17
C ALA A 29 -2.70 8.21 -7.32
N THR A 30 -2.34 7.07 -7.92
CA THR A 30 -1.60 6.00 -7.23
C THR A 30 -0.29 6.55 -6.66
N PRO A 31 -0.02 6.44 -5.35
CA PRO A 31 1.18 6.99 -4.73
C PRO A 31 2.39 6.06 -4.94
N GLN A 32 2.84 5.93 -6.19
CA GLN A 32 3.83 4.92 -6.62
C GLN A 32 5.14 4.98 -5.81
N VAL A 33 5.62 6.17 -5.44
CA VAL A 33 6.84 6.31 -4.62
C VAL A 33 6.65 5.74 -3.21
N LEU A 34 5.49 5.96 -2.59
CA LEU A 34 5.19 5.43 -1.26
C LEU A 34 5.06 3.91 -1.29
N PHE A 35 4.43 3.38 -2.34
CA PHE A 35 4.26 1.94 -2.53
C PHE A 35 5.58 1.20 -2.74
N ARG A 36 6.51 1.76 -3.52
CA ARG A 36 7.83 1.16 -3.69
C ARG A 36 8.62 1.12 -2.36
N GLN A 37 8.54 2.19 -1.55
CA GLN A 37 9.15 2.18 -0.22
C GLN A 37 8.46 1.15 0.70
N LEU A 38 7.12 1.08 0.67
CA LEU A 38 6.34 0.13 1.46
C LEU A 38 6.68 -1.34 1.11
N ALA A 39 6.88 -1.62 -0.17
CA ALA A 39 7.30 -2.94 -0.65
C ALA A 39 8.74 -3.28 -0.25
N ALA A 40 9.65 -2.29 -0.27
CA ALA A 40 11.06 -2.45 0.03
C ALA A 40 11.36 -2.56 1.54
N ASP A 41 10.58 -1.90 2.39
CA ASP A 41 10.79 -1.90 3.84
C ASP A 41 10.20 -3.16 4.51
N THR A 42 11.03 -4.19 4.58
CA THR A 42 10.68 -5.48 5.22
C THR A 42 10.50 -5.40 6.74
N THR A 43 10.66 -4.22 7.37
CA THR A 43 10.35 -4.02 8.79
C THR A 43 8.87 -3.69 9.03
N ILE A 44 8.15 -3.25 7.99
CA ILE A 44 6.70 -3.04 8.03
C ILE A 44 6.01 -4.40 7.92
N ARG A 45 5.24 -4.78 8.95
CA ARG A 45 4.64 -6.11 9.07
C ARG A 45 3.19 -6.05 9.52
N ASP A 46 2.44 -7.09 9.15
CA ASP A 46 1.05 -7.30 9.55
C ASP A 46 0.14 -6.10 9.25
N VAL A 47 0.27 -5.52 8.06
CA VAL A 47 -0.54 -4.38 7.63
C VAL A 47 -1.57 -4.80 6.59
N GLU A 48 -2.75 -4.19 6.67
CA GLU A 48 -3.78 -4.31 5.65
C GLU A 48 -3.77 -3.06 4.78
N MET A 49 -3.81 -3.21 3.46
CA MET A 49 -3.90 -2.10 2.52
C MET A 49 -5.12 -2.23 1.62
N ALA A 50 -5.98 -1.22 1.70
CA ALA A 50 -7.18 -1.08 0.90
C ALA A 50 -7.00 -0.04 -0.20
N GLY A 51 -7.49 -0.34 -1.40
CA GLY A 51 -7.62 0.64 -2.48
C GLY A 51 -8.04 -0.01 -3.79
N VAL A 52 -8.13 0.80 -4.83
CA VAL A 52 -8.77 0.43 -6.11
C VAL A 52 -7.89 0.84 -7.27
N LEU A 53 -7.61 -0.08 -8.19
CA LEU A 53 -6.89 0.18 -9.45
C LEU A 53 -5.55 0.90 -9.24
N PHE A 54 -4.59 0.26 -8.55
CA PHE A 54 -3.23 0.82 -8.45
C PHE A 54 -2.51 0.69 -9.79
N LEU A 55 -2.25 1.84 -10.43
CA LEU A 55 -1.63 1.91 -11.75
C LEU A 55 -0.18 2.39 -11.66
N GLY A 56 0.65 1.96 -12.63
CA GLY A 56 2.05 2.32 -12.74
C GLY A 56 2.99 1.21 -12.29
N GLU A 57 4.23 1.58 -11.94
CA GLU A 57 5.30 0.64 -11.56
C GLU A 57 5.18 0.25 -10.08
N VAL A 58 4.18 -0.58 -9.77
CA VAL A 58 3.82 -0.97 -8.39
C VAL A 58 3.81 -2.50 -8.18
N ALA A 59 4.29 -3.26 -9.16
CA ALA A 59 4.22 -4.73 -9.15
C ALA A 59 4.88 -5.36 -7.91
N ASP A 60 5.99 -4.79 -7.43
CA ASP A 60 6.72 -5.32 -6.27
C ASP A 60 5.85 -5.34 -5.00
N LEU A 61 4.91 -4.40 -4.86
CA LEU A 61 3.98 -4.34 -3.73
C LEU A 61 3.07 -5.58 -3.65
N PHE A 62 2.83 -6.21 -4.80
CA PHE A 62 2.01 -7.41 -4.95
C PHE A 62 2.83 -8.69 -5.12
N SER A 63 4.15 -8.61 -4.95
CA SER A 63 5.01 -9.79 -4.99
C SER A 63 4.66 -10.78 -3.87
N GLU A 64 4.94 -12.07 -4.07
CA GLU A 64 4.72 -13.08 -3.02
C GLU A 64 5.46 -12.71 -1.73
N ALA A 65 6.67 -12.15 -1.87
CA ALA A 65 7.44 -11.68 -0.73
C ALA A 65 6.66 -10.63 0.06
N THR A 66 6.24 -9.53 -0.59
CA THR A 66 5.52 -8.44 0.07
C THR A 66 4.16 -8.88 0.64
N CYS A 67 3.45 -9.76 -0.07
CA CYS A 67 2.16 -10.29 0.38
C CYS A 67 2.25 -11.17 1.64
N ARG A 68 3.45 -11.60 2.08
CA ARG A 68 3.61 -12.28 3.38
C ARG A 68 3.42 -11.35 4.58
N TRP A 69 3.45 -10.04 4.37
CA TRP A 69 3.32 -9.05 5.45
C TRP A 69 2.39 -7.88 5.13
N ILE A 70 1.93 -7.75 3.89
CA ILE A 70 0.89 -6.81 3.48
C ILE A 70 -0.29 -7.60 2.94
N THR A 71 -1.43 -7.51 3.63
CA THR A 71 -2.70 -8.06 3.14
C THR A 71 -3.40 -7.01 2.29
N HIS A 72 -3.68 -7.33 1.03
CA HIS A 72 -4.38 -6.42 0.12
C HIS A 72 -5.88 -6.67 0.15
N THR A 73 -6.67 -5.62 0.30
CA THR A 73 -8.13 -5.67 0.17
C THR A 73 -8.58 -4.69 -0.91
N THR A 74 -9.55 -5.10 -1.73
CA THR A 74 -10.17 -4.22 -2.72
C THR A 74 -11.64 -4.03 -2.34
N PRO A 75 -12.09 -2.81 -2.04
CA PRO A 75 -13.51 -2.52 -1.86
C PRO A 75 -14.26 -2.48 -3.20
N PHE A 76 -13.56 -2.72 -4.32
CA PHE A 76 -14.09 -2.65 -5.67
C PHE A 76 -14.04 -4.03 -6.31
N ASP A 77 -15.23 -4.56 -6.62
CA ASP A 77 -15.42 -5.83 -7.30
C ASP A 77 -16.23 -5.62 -8.58
N ILE A 78 -15.54 -5.68 -9.72
CA ILE A 78 -16.14 -5.53 -11.05
C ILE A 78 -17.03 -6.71 -11.46
N THR A 79 -17.00 -7.81 -10.72
CA THR A 79 -17.76 -9.03 -10.99
C THR A 79 -19.10 -9.06 -10.26
N THR A 80 -19.27 -8.21 -9.24
CA THR A 80 -20.56 -8.03 -8.56
C THR A 80 -21.52 -7.35 -9.53
N ARG A 81 -22.35 -8.13 -10.22
CA ARG A 81 -23.50 -7.58 -10.94
C ARG A 81 -24.47 -7.03 -9.89
N HIS A 82 -24.72 -5.72 -9.94
CA HIS A 82 -25.90 -5.18 -9.28
C HIS A 82 -27.13 -5.82 -9.96
N ALA A 83 -27.83 -6.65 -9.20
CA ALA A 83 -29.11 -7.24 -9.61
C ALA A 83 -30.19 -6.16 -9.68
#